data_AF-A0A7C8N006-F1
#
_entry.id   AF-A0A7C8N006-F1
#
_cell.length_a   1.000
_cell.length_b   1.000
_cell.length_c   1.000
_cell.angle_alpha   90.00
_cell.angle_beta   90.00
_cell.angle_gamma   90.00
#
_symmetry.space_group_name_H-M   'P 1'
#
loop_
_entity.id
_entity.type
_entity.pdbx_description
1 polymer ?
#
loop_
_entity_poly.entity_id
_entity_poly.type
_entity_poly.pdbx_seq_one_letter_code
_entity_poly.pdbx_strand_id
1 'polypeptide(L)'
;MLSTVRALPRACKVNAGFKTAQRLRGLATVTDSPLDKKVNQNNWEKGSYINYKKMSENLSIVRRRLNNKPLTLAEKVIYSHLDEPETQEIERGKSYLKLRPDRVACQDATAQMAILQFMSAGMDQVQTPSTVHCDHLIEAQLGGAKDLSRAEDINKE
;
A
#
# COMPACT_ATOMS: atom_id res chain seq x y z
N MET A 1 -12.44 -74.86 28.95
CA MET A 1 -12.81 -75.68 27.77
C MET A 1 -13.52 -74.80 26.77
N LEU A 2 -13.17 -74.98 25.50
CA LEU A 2 -13.48 -74.12 24.35
C LEU A 2 -15.00 -73.94 24.13
N SER A 3 -15.41 -72.74 23.71
CA SER A 3 -16.19 -72.61 22.47
C SER A 3 -16.12 -71.17 21.94
N THR A 4 -15.42 -71.03 20.82
CA THR A 4 -15.32 -69.83 19.98
C THR A 4 -16.56 -69.78 19.08
N VAL A 5 -17.44 -68.78 19.28
CA VAL A 5 -18.51 -68.49 18.32
C VAL A 5 -18.05 -67.37 17.39
N ARG A 6 -17.77 -67.79 16.16
CA ARG A 6 -17.42 -66.96 15.01
C ARG A 6 -18.73 -66.42 14.42
N ALA A 7 -18.97 -65.11 14.47
CA ALA A 7 -20.08 -64.47 13.77
C ALA A 7 -19.55 -63.40 12.80
N LEU A 8 -19.85 -63.61 11.52
CA LEU A 8 -19.47 -62.82 10.34
C LEU A 8 -20.13 -61.43 10.34
N PRO A 9 -19.58 -60.45 9.60
CA PRO A 9 -19.97 -59.05 9.71
C PRO A 9 -21.31 -58.76 9.02
N ARG A 10 -22.10 -57.86 9.62
CA ARG A 10 -23.31 -57.29 8.99
C ARG A 10 -22.90 -56.39 7.83
N ALA A 11 -23.21 -56.84 6.62
CA ALA A 11 -23.17 -56.02 5.41
C ALA A 11 -24.25 -54.93 5.48
N CYS A 12 -23.84 -53.68 5.68
CA CYS A 12 -24.70 -52.52 5.39
C CYS A 12 -24.41 -52.08 3.95
N LYS A 13 -25.38 -52.23 3.07
CA LYS A 13 -25.31 -51.79 1.67
C LYS A 13 -25.15 -50.27 1.62
N VAL A 14 -23.97 -49.79 1.26
CA VAL A 14 -23.76 -48.39 0.89
C VAL A 14 -24.13 -48.27 -0.60
N ASN A 15 -25.22 -47.57 -0.90
CA ASN A 15 -25.55 -47.17 -2.27
C ASN A 15 -24.44 -46.24 -2.78
N ALA A 16 -23.52 -46.77 -3.58
CA ALA A 16 -22.54 -45.99 -4.33
C ALA A 16 -23.22 -45.31 -5.52
N GLY A 17 -23.93 -44.22 -5.25
CA GLY A 17 -24.27 -43.25 -6.27
C GLY A 17 -23.01 -42.49 -6.66
N PHE A 18 -22.26 -43.00 -7.65
CA PHE A 18 -21.21 -42.24 -8.32
C PHE A 18 -21.86 -41.03 -8.98
N LYS A 19 -21.89 -39.89 -8.28
CA LYS A 19 -22.06 -38.60 -8.94
C LYS A 19 -20.75 -38.34 -9.66
N THR A 20 -20.72 -38.62 -10.96
CA THR A 20 -19.69 -38.11 -11.86
C THR A 20 -19.65 -36.60 -11.69
N ALA A 21 -18.66 -36.10 -10.95
CA ALA A 21 -18.35 -34.68 -10.92
C ALA A 21 -17.92 -34.32 -12.34
N GLN A 22 -18.87 -33.84 -13.15
CA GLN A 22 -18.55 -33.21 -14.41
C GLN A 22 -17.60 -32.06 -14.07
N ARG A 23 -16.32 -32.22 -14.41
CA ARG A 23 -15.41 -31.08 -14.57
C ARG A 23 -15.99 -30.24 -15.69
N LEU A 24 -16.90 -29.33 -15.33
CA LEU A 24 -17.24 -28.19 -16.17
C LEU A 24 -15.92 -27.44 -16.38
N ARG A 25 -15.33 -27.62 -17.55
CA ARG A 25 -14.24 -26.77 -18.04
C ARG A 25 -14.84 -25.39 -18.25
N GLY A 26 -14.96 -24.62 -17.18
CA GLY A 26 -15.13 -23.19 -17.27
C GLY A 26 -13.87 -22.62 -17.90
N LEU A 27 -14.02 -21.83 -18.96
CA LEU A 27 -12.96 -20.93 -19.40
C LEU A 27 -12.63 -20.04 -18.19
N ALA A 28 -11.45 -20.22 -17.60
CA ALA A 28 -10.94 -19.29 -16.62
C ALA A 28 -10.62 -18.00 -17.38
N THR A 29 -11.59 -17.09 -17.49
CA THR A 29 -11.28 -15.71 -17.81
C THR A 29 -10.38 -15.21 -16.70
N VAL A 30 -9.16 -14.79 -17.03
CA VAL A 30 -8.33 -14.03 -16.10
C VAL A 30 -9.16 -12.81 -15.73
N THR A 31 -9.81 -12.84 -14.58
CA THR A 31 -10.48 -11.66 -14.06
C THR A 31 -9.36 -10.75 -13.60
N ASP A 32 -8.95 -9.81 -14.44
CA ASP A 32 -8.17 -8.67 -13.97
C ASP A 32 -8.97 -8.06 -12.82
N SER A 33 -8.46 -8.21 -11.60
CA SER A 33 -9.06 -7.54 -10.46
C SER A 33 -9.04 -6.04 -10.78
N PRO A 34 -10.13 -5.29 -10.53
CA PRO A 34 -10.13 -3.84 -10.74
C PRO A 34 -8.95 -3.14 -10.03
N LEU A 35 -8.41 -3.78 -8.97
CA LEU A 35 -7.28 -3.31 -8.17
C LEU A 35 -5.90 -3.51 -8.83
N ASP A 36 -5.80 -4.39 -9.85
CA ASP A 36 -4.56 -4.69 -10.58
C ASP A 36 -4.32 -3.74 -11.77
N LYS A 37 -5.24 -2.78 -11.98
CA LYS A 37 -5.13 -1.82 -13.07
C LYS A 37 -3.94 -0.89 -12.84
N LYS A 38 -2.99 -0.87 -13.79
CA LYS A 38 -1.87 0.06 -13.79
C LYS A 38 -2.35 1.46 -14.14
N VAL A 39 -2.54 2.29 -13.12
CA VAL A 39 -2.88 3.70 -13.24
C VAL A 39 -1.69 4.52 -12.74
N ASN A 40 -1.23 5.48 -13.54
CA ASN A 40 -0.13 6.36 -13.14
C ASN A 40 -0.54 7.19 -11.93
N GLN A 41 0.41 7.45 -11.02
CA GLN A 41 0.16 8.32 -9.87
C GLN A 41 -0.05 9.78 -10.28
N ASN A 42 0.69 10.25 -11.29
CA ASN A 42 0.57 11.60 -11.83
C ASN A 42 0.95 11.64 -13.32
N ASN A 43 0.86 12.83 -13.93
CA ASN A 43 1.10 13.01 -15.36
C ASN A 43 2.59 13.10 -15.75
N TRP A 44 3.48 13.29 -14.79
CA TRP A 44 4.88 13.68 -15.02
C TRP A 44 5.85 12.50 -14.81
N GLU A 45 5.62 11.71 -13.77
CA GLU A 45 6.45 10.59 -13.35
C GLU A 45 5.99 9.30 -14.04
N LYS A 46 6.58 9.01 -15.21
CA LYS A 46 6.35 7.75 -15.93
C LYS A 46 6.97 6.60 -15.15
N GLY A 47 6.22 5.50 -14.98
CA GLY A 47 6.68 4.30 -14.27
C GLY A 47 6.32 4.25 -12.78
N SER A 48 5.72 5.31 -12.23
CA SER A 48 5.10 5.30 -10.89
C SER A 48 3.61 5.00 -11.00
N TYR A 49 3.17 3.90 -10.38
CA TYR A 49 1.78 3.42 -10.43
C TYR A 49 1.12 3.40 -9.05
N ILE A 50 -0.18 3.62 -9.02
CA ILE A 50 -0.97 3.50 -7.79
C ILE A 50 -1.15 2.02 -7.45
N ASN A 51 -0.78 1.61 -6.23
CA ASN A 51 -0.80 0.20 -5.83
C ASN A 51 -1.94 -0.14 -4.87
N TYR A 52 -3.18 -0.05 -5.37
CA TYR A 52 -4.37 -0.40 -4.56
C TYR A 52 -4.43 -1.88 -4.18
N LYS A 53 -3.83 -2.77 -4.98
CA LYS A 53 -3.76 -4.20 -4.67
C LYS A 53 -3.00 -4.43 -3.37
N LYS A 54 -1.77 -3.91 -3.25
CA LYS A 54 -0.96 -4.00 -2.02
C LYS A 54 -1.67 -3.38 -0.83
N MET A 55 -2.30 -2.21 -1.02
CA MET A 55 -3.07 -1.55 0.05
C MET A 55 -4.21 -2.44 0.56
N SER A 56 -4.95 -3.09 -0.34
CA SER A 56 -6.05 -3.99 0.02
C SER A 56 -5.55 -5.25 0.74
N GLU A 57 -4.44 -5.83 0.28
CA GLU A 57 -3.79 -6.99 0.91
C GLU A 57 -3.33 -6.65 2.33
N ASN A 58 -2.63 -5.52 2.51
CA ASN A 58 -2.19 -5.03 3.82
C ASN A 58 -3.38 -4.81 4.77
N LEU A 59 -4.48 -4.23 4.26
CA LEU A 59 -5.69 -4.04 5.07
C LEU A 59 -6.37 -5.34 5.46
N SER A 60 -6.33 -6.36 4.60
CA SER A 60 -6.89 -7.68 4.94
C SER A 60 -6.14 -8.32 6.11
N ILE A 61 -4.81 -8.18 6.13
CA ILE A 61 -3.93 -8.64 7.21
C ILE A 61 -4.25 -7.89 8.50
N VAL A 62 -4.29 -6.56 8.45
CA VAL A 62 -4.52 -5.72 9.63
C VAL A 62 -5.92 -5.95 10.21
N ARG A 63 -6.96 -6.11 9.37
CA ARG A 63 -8.32 -6.43 9.84
C ARG A 63 -8.36 -7.77 10.57
N ARG A 64 -7.68 -8.79 10.04
CA ARG A 64 -7.58 -10.10 10.68
C ARG A 64 -6.92 -9.99 12.05
N ARG A 65 -5.85 -9.20 12.18
CA ARG A 65 -5.13 -8.98 13.46
C ARG A 65 -5.95 -8.19 14.49
N LEU A 66 -6.75 -7.22 14.03
CA LEU A 66 -7.59 -6.39 14.89
C LEU A 66 -9.00 -6.95 15.10
N ASN A 67 -9.17 -8.28 14.97
CA ASN A 67 -10.45 -8.98 15.20
C ASN A 67 -11.64 -8.39 14.40
N ASN A 68 -11.40 -8.00 13.15
CA ASN A 68 -12.40 -7.38 12.27
C ASN A 68 -13.08 -6.12 12.84
N LYS A 69 -12.40 -5.40 13.73
CA LYS A 69 -12.87 -4.10 14.22
C LYS A 69 -13.08 -3.12 13.04
N PRO A 70 -14.15 -2.31 13.02
CA PRO A 70 -14.32 -1.28 12.02
C PRO A 70 -13.19 -0.25 12.11
N LEU A 71 -12.54 0.00 10.97
CA LEU A 71 -11.47 0.98 10.82
C LEU A 71 -12.01 2.27 10.23
N THR A 72 -11.55 3.40 10.76
CA THR A 72 -11.77 4.72 10.17
C THR A 72 -11.04 4.87 8.83
N LEU A 73 -11.39 5.89 8.04
CA LEU A 73 -10.69 6.14 6.77
C LEU A 73 -9.20 6.43 6.98
N ALA A 74 -8.86 7.25 7.97
CA ALA A 74 -7.48 7.57 8.30
C ALA A 74 -6.69 6.30 8.66
N GLU A 75 -7.26 5.41 9.48
CA GLU A 75 -6.64 4.13 9.81
C GLU A 75 -6.48 3.22 8.59
N LYS A 76 -7.45 3.19 7.69
CA LYS A 76 -7.32 2.41 6.45
C LYS A 76 -6.16 2.94 5.60
N VAL A 77 -6.05 4.25 5.43
CA VAL A 77 -4.94 4.84 4.67
C VAL A 77 -3.61 4.55 5.38
N ILE A 78 -3.48 4.85 6.67
CA ILE A 78 -2.24 4.66 7.42
C ILE A 78 -1.83 3.17 7.46
N TYR A 79 -2.74 2.28 7.85
CA TYR A 79 -2.42 0.85 7.99
C TYR A 79 -2.19 0.14 6.66
N SER A 80 -2.74 0.67 5.56
CA SER A 80 -2.43 0.15 4.22
C SER A 80 -0.99 0.41 3.78
N HIS A 81 -0.32 1.41 4.36
CA HIS A 81 1.07 1.79 4.04
C HIS A 81 2.10 1.26 5.05
N LEU A 82 1.73 0.29 5.89
CA LEU A 82 2.69 -0.37 6.77
C LEU A 82 3.75 -1.11 5.97
N ASP A 83 5.00 -1.05 6.43
CA ASP A 83 6.09 -1.82 5.84
C ASP A 83 5.92 -3.32 6.13
N GLU A 84 5.67 -3.65 7.39
CA GLU A 84 5.44 -5.02 7.87
C GLU A 84 4.07 -5.15 8.56
N PRO A 85 2.98 -5.39 7.82
CA PRO A 85 1.63 -5.42 8.40
C PRO A 85 1.36 -6.61 9.33
N GLU A 86 2.18 -7.66 9.31
CA GLU A 86 2.01 -8.85 10.15
C GLU A 86 2.62 -8.70 11.55
N THR A 87 3.77 -8.05 11.65
CA THR A 87 4.57 -7.95 12.89
C THR A 87 4.35 -6.63 13.62
N GLN A 88 4.02 -5.56 12.90
CA GLN A 88 3.90 -4.21 13.45
C GLN A 88 2.92 -4.15 14.62
N GLU A 89 3.34 -3.57 15.74
CA GLU A 89 2.45 -3.26 16.86
C GLU A 89 1.55 -2.07 16.50
N ILE A 90 0.26 -2.20 16.79
CA ILE A 90 -0.77 -1.20 16.45
C ILE A 90 -1.54 -0.83 17.73
N GLU A 91 -1.11 0.25 18.38
CA GLU A 91 -1.81 0.85 19.51
C GLU A 91 -1.93 2.37 19.31
N ARG A 92 -3.18 2.86 19.27
CA ARG A 92 -3.47 4.27 19.03
C ARG A 92 -2.82 5.13 20.11
N GLY A 93 -2.03 6.12 19.69
CA GLY A 93 -1.38 7.07 20.59
C GLY A 93 -0.19 6.52 21.37
N LYS A 94 0.23 5.27 21.14
CA LYS A 94 1.41 4.68 21.79
C LYS A 94 2.43 4.11 20.82
N SER A 95 1.99 3.32 19.83
CA SER A 95 2.89 2.64 18.91
C SER A 95 3.45 3.59 17.84
N TYR A 96 4.75 3.53 17.58
CA TYR A 96 5.37 4.13 16.40
C TYR A 96 5.20 3.21 15.19
N LEU A 97 4.60 3.74 14.12
CA LEU A 97 4.32 2.97 12.91
C LEU A 97 5.43 3.15 11.88
N LYS A 98 5.96 2.03 11.38
CA LYS A 98 6.88 2.03 10.23
C LYS A 98 6.07 2.07 8.95
N LEU A 99 6.10 3.21 8.27
CA LEU A 99 5.29 3.49 7.09
C LEU A 99 6.16 3.63 5.85
N ARG A 100 5.59 3.30 4.70
CA ARG A 100 6.15 3.55 3.37
C ARG A 100 5.30 4.62 2.67
N PRO A 101 5.68 5.90 2.75
CA PRO A 101 4.98 6.95 2.02
C PRO A 101 5.18 6.78 0.51
N ASP A 102 4.15 7.10 -0.27
CA ASP A 102 4.19 6.94 -1.73
C ASP A 102 4.98 8.06 -2.44
N ARG A 103 4.96 9.28 -1.90
CA ARG A 103 5.67 10.44 -2.45
C ARG A 103 6.13 11.39 -1.34
N VAL A 104 7.09 12.24 -1.67
CA VAL A 104 7.55 13.36 -0.82
C VAL A 104 7.30 14.68 -1.55
N ALA A 105 6.86 15.69 -0.83
CA ALA A 105 6.76 17.06 -1.35
C ALA A 105 7.42 17.99 -0.33
N CYS A 106 8.33 18.82 -0.82
CA CYS A 106 9.03 19.81 -0.02
C CYS A 106 8.69 21.22 -0.55
N GLN A 107 8.69 22.18 0.36
CA GLN A 107 8.60 23.60 0.04
C GLN A 107 10.01 24.21 0.08
N ASP A 108 10.33 25.15 -0.80
CA ASP A 108 11.64 25.82 -0.92
C ASP A 108 12.29 26.17 0.42
N ALA A 109 11.57 26.79 1.34
CA ALA A 109 12.07 27.16 2.67
C ALA A 109 12.55 25.97 3.52
N THR A 110 12.03 24.76 3.28
CA THR A 110 12.40 23.52 4.00
C THR A 110 13.21 22.56 3.14
N ALA A 111 13.10 22.66 1.82
CA ALA A 111 13.72 21.78 0.84
C ALA A 111 15.23 21.94 0.83
N GLN A 112 15.74 23.16 1.00
CA GLN A 112 17.18 23.44 1.02
C GLN A 112 17.91 22.54 2.03
N MET A 113 17.47 22.54 3.30
CA MET A 113 18.10 21.73 4.33
C MET A 113 17.84 20.23 4.14
N ALA A 114 16.66 19.85 3.66
CA ALA A 114 16.34 18.45 3.37
C ALA A 114 17.26 17.87 2.27
N ILE A 115 17.51 18.63 1.21
CA ILE A 115 18.41 18.23 0.12
C ILE A 115 19.85 18.14 0.62
N LEU A 116 20.32 19.10 1.43
CA LEU A 116 21.67 19.05 2.01
C LEU A 116 21.89 17.82 2.88
N GLN A 117 20.91 17.45 3.70
CA GLN A 117 20.95 16.22 4.49
C GLN A 117 20.92 14.97 3.60
N PHE A 118 20.13 14.99 2.53
CA PHE A 118 20.08 13.90 1.56
C PHE A 118 21.43 13.71 0.84
N MET A 119 22.09 14.80 0.43
CA MET A 119 23.43 14.77 -0.16
C MET A 119 24.47 14.22 0.84
N SER A 120 24.35 14.63 2.11
CA SER A 120 25.23 14.15 3.19
C SER A 120 25.05 12.67 3.50
N ALA A 121 23.86 12.10 3.21
CA ALA A 121 23.60 10.67 3.34
C ALA A 121 24.31 9.81 2.27
N GLY A 122 24.92 10.44 1.24
CA GLY A 122 25.67 9.73 0.21
C GLY A 122 24.79 8.88 -0.72
N MET A 123 23.53 9.25 -0.89
CA MET A 123 22.59 8.54 -1.77
C MET A 123 22.57 9.19 -3.16
N ASP A 124 22.70 8.37 -4.22
CA ASP A 124 22.76 8.88 -5.60
C ASP A 124 21.41 9.41 -6.12
N GLN A 125 20.29 8.83 -5.66
CA GLN A 125 18.95 9.19 -6.12
C GLN A 125 17.87 8.93 -5.06
N VAL A 126 16.78 9.69 -5.16
CA VAL A 126 15.61 9.52 -4.29
C VAL A 126 14.88 8.19 -4.57
N GLN A 127 14.39 7.53 -3.52
CA GLN A 127 13.70 6.25 -3.64
C GLN A 127 12.25 6.39 -4.13
N THR A 128 11.55 7.43 -3.68
CA THR A 128 10.16 7.71 -4.05
C THR A 128 10.08 9.05 -4.77
N PRO A 129 9.04 9.25 -5.60
CA PRO A 129 8.91 10.50 -6.32
C PRO A 129 8.83 11.69 -5.37
N SER A 130 9.69 12.68 -5.63
CA SER A 130 9.89 13.84 -4.77
C SER A 130 9.71 15.12 -5.59
N THR A 131 8.96 16.09 -5.07
CA THR A 131 8.80 17.41 -5.70
C THR A 131 9.22 18.52 -4.75
N VAL A 132 9.83 19.58 -5.30
CA VAL A 132 10.10 20.83 -4.58
C VAL A 132 9.25 21.93 -5.19
N HIS A 133 8.51 22.63 -4.33
CA HIS A 133 7.66 23.75 -4.72
C HIS A 133 8.33 25.06 -4.27
N CYS A 134 8.56 25.98 -5.20
CA CYS A 134 9.16 27.29 -4.92
C CYS A 134 8.06 28.33 -4.72
N ASP A 135 7.54 28.40 -3.50
CA ASP A 135 6.38 29.20 -3.14
C ASP A 135 6.58 30.13 -1.94
N HIS A 136 7.65 30.01 -1.14
CA HIS A 136 7.85 30.82 0.07
C HIS A 136 8.77 32.02 -0.14
N LEU A 137 9.68 31.96 -1.13
CA LEU A 137 10.69 33.01 -1.33
C LEU A 137 10.25 34.15 -2.28
N ILE A 138 8.95 34.26 -2.55
CA ILE A 138 8.37 35.33 -3.37
C ILE A 138 7.75 36.40 -2.46
N GLU A 139 8.44 37.53 -2.31
CA GLU A 139 7.96 38.64 -1.50
C GLU A 139 6.99 39.54 -2.30
N ALA A 140 5.79 39.76 -1.75
CA ALA A 140 4.78 40.63 -2.34
C ALA A 140 5.11 42.12 -2.09
N GLN A 141 5.31 42.90 -3.16
CA GLN A 141 5.66 44.32 -3.06
C GLN A 141 4.99 45.19 -4.13
N LEU A 142 5.18 44.87 -5.42
CA LEU A 142 4.74 45.71 -6.54
C LEU A 142 3.64 45.05 -7.39
N GLY A 143 3.37 43.76 -7.18
CA GLY A 143 2.40 42.96 -7.91
C GLY A 143 3.02 41.73 -8.57
N GLY A 144 2.20 40.70 -8.80
CA GLY A 144 2.65 39.32 -9.08
C GLY A 144 3.74 39.17 -10.15
N ALA A 145 3.58 39.74 -11.34
CA ALA A 145 4.57 39.56 -12.42
C ALA A 145 5.93 40.23 -12.12
N LYS A 146 5.91 41.40 -11.45
CA LYS A 146 7.14 42.11 -11.07
C LYS A 146 7.82 41.44 -9.88
N ASP A 147 7.02 40.99 -8.91
CA ASP A 147 7.50 40.32 -7.71
C ASP A 147 8.10 38.95 -8.04
N LEU A 148 7.53 38.20 -8.99
CA LEU A 148 8.09 36.94 -9.46
C LEU A 148 9.44 37.14 -10.16
N SER A 149 9.53 38.07 -11.12
CA SER A 149 10.80 38.37 -11.80
C SER A 149 11.87 38.81 -10.81
N ARG A 150 11.50 39.63 -9.81
CA ARG A 150 12.41 40.06 -8.75
C ARG A 150 12.86 38.89 -7.87
N ALA A 151 11.97 37.98 -7.53
CA ALA A 151 12.29 36.81 -6.71
C ALA A 151 13.23 35.85 -7.45
N GLU A 152 13.07 35.68 -8.77
CA GLU A 152 13.99 34.89 -9.61
C GLU A 152 15.40 35.50 -9.63
N ASP A 153 15.53 36.83 -9.65
CA ASP A 153 16.83 37.51 -9.65
C ASP A 153 17.51 37.48 -8.27
N ILE A 154 16.74 37.70 -7.18
CA ILE A 154 17.28 37.78 -5.82
C ILE A 154 17.67 36.39 -5.28
N ASN A 155 16.85 35.37 -5.53
CA ASN A 155 17.05 34.03 -5.00
C ASN A 155 17.80 33.11 -5.97
N LYS A 156 18.55 33.71 -6.90
CA LYS A 156 19.40 32.98 -7.84
C LYS A 156 20.65 32.48 -7.12
N GLU A 157 20.63 31.21 -6.72
CA GLU A 157 21.85 30.45 -6.36
C GLU A 157 22.62 30.01 -7.61
#